data_AF-A0A4X2LTF4-F1
#
_entry.id   AF-A0A4X2LTF4-F1
#
_cell.length_a   1.000
_cell.length_b   1.000
_cell.length_c   1.000
_cell.angle_alpha   90.00
_cell.angle_beta   90.00
_cell.angle_gamma   90.00
#
_symmetry.space_group_name_H-M   'P 1'
#
loop_
_entity.id
_entity.type
_entity.pdbx_description
1 polymer ?
#
loop_
_entity_poly.entity_id
_entity_poly.type
_entity_poly.pdbx_seq_one_letter_code
_entity_poly.pdbx_strand_id
1 'polypeptide(L)'
;MPIHTFCIIYLNFFDHSLDVATIHCGHTFPLMCLIKRFSTAPSYTCPQCQIQVHRRSIINKLFFDLVQKEETGLDAETLKNEMEKTGAQLSLKLPSLMATCWRIPESHPGHLLPKVPNGDSFCTL
;
A
#
# COMPACT_ATOMS: atom_id res chain seq x y z
N MET A 1 -11.70 4.82 -3.40
CA MET A 1 -12.07 3.38 -3.54
C MET A 1 -11.74 2.87 -4.95
N PRO A 2 -10.86 1.87 -5.13
CA PRO A 2 -10.56 1.29 -6.45
C PRO A 2 -11.75 0.45 -6.97
N ILE A 3 -12.09 0.61 -8.26
CA ILE A 3 -13.12 -0.23 -8.90
C ILE A 3 -12.43 -1.50 -9.37
N HIS A 4 -12.57 -2.58 -8.60
CA HIS A 4 -12.14 -3.90 -9.04
C HIS A 4 -13.20 -4.48 -9.96
N THR A 5 -12.84 -4.73 -11.22
CA THR A 5 -13.72 -5.39 -12.18
C THR A 5 -13.35 -6.87 -12.26
N PHE A 6 -14.34 -7.77 -12.27
CA PHE A 6 -14.11 -9.22 -12.31
C PHE A 6 -14.07 -9.73 -13.77
N CYS A 7 -13.03 -10.48 -14.11
CA CYS A 7 -12.90 -11.11 -15.42
C CYS A 7 -13.38 -12.57 -15.36
N ILE A 8 -14.49 -12.88 -16.03
CA ILE A 8 -15.02 -14.26 -16.09
C ILE A 8 -14.12 -15.25 -16.84
N ILE A 9 -13.17 -14.76 -17.67
CA ILE A 9 -12.26 -15.62 -18.43
C ILE A 9 -11.19 -16.26 -17.51
N TYR A 10 -10.72 -15.51 -16.52
CA TYR A 10 -9.69 -15.97 -15.56
C TYR A 10 -10.20 -16.11 -14.13
N LEU A 11 -11.46 -15.75 -13.88
CA LEU A 11 -12.07 -15.72 -12.57
C LEU A 11 -11.25 -14.89 -11.55
N ASN A 12 -10.67 -13.77 -11.99
CA ASN A 12 -9.84 -12.89 -11.17
C ASN A 12 -10.24 -11.42 -11.35
N PHE A 13 -9.94 -10.61 -10.35
CA PHE A 13 -10.10 -9.16 -10.38
C PHE A 13 -8.97 -8.50 -11.19
N PHE A 14 -9.29 -7.40 -11.84
CA PHE A 14 -8.31 -6.53 -12.49
C PHE A 14 -8.53 -5.07 -12.11
N ASP A 15 -7.41 -4.33 -12.07
CA ASP A 15 -7.38 -2.92 -11.73
C ASP A 15 -7.43 -2.04 -12.99
N HIS A 16 -7.57 -0.73 -12.77
CA HIS A 16 -7.65 0.31 -13.78
C HIS A 16 -6.44 0.41 -14.73
N SER A 17 -5.33 -0.27 -14.42
CA SER A 17 -4.09 -0.24 -15.20
C SER A 17 -4.11 -1.16 -16.41
N LEU A 18 -5.08 -2.08 -16.50
CA LEU A 18 -5.17 -3.02 -17.61
C LEU A 18 -6.05 -2.48 -18.72
N ASP A 19 -5.55 -2.55 -19.96
CA ASP A 19 -6.32 -2.23 -21.17
C ASP A 19 -7.61 -3.06 -21.21
N VAL A 20 -8.77 -2.41 -21.27
CA VAL A 20 -10.07 -3.05 -21.37
C VAL A 20 -10.55 -3.02 -22.81
N ALA A 21 -11.02 -4.17 -23.30
CA ALA A 21 -11.67 -4.32 -24.59
C ALA A 21 -13.17 -4.55 -24.41
N THR A 22 -13.97 -4.13 -25.38
CA THR A 22 -15.40 -4.43 -25.43
C THR A 22 -15.80 -5.16 -26.70
N ILE A 23 -16.76 -6.04 -26.57
CA ILE A 23 -17.39 -6.78 -27.66
C ILE A 23 -18.70 -6.07 -28.03
N HIS A 24 -19.12 -6.15 -29.29
CA HIS A 24 -20.40 -5.58 -29.77
C HIS A 24 -21.65 -6.00 -28.97
N CYS A 25 -21.60 -7.11 -28.21
CA CYS A 25 -22.66 -7.53 -27.29
C CYS A 25 -22.69 -6.74 -25.97
N GLY A 26 -21.80 -5.77 -25.77
CA GLY A 26 -21.72 -4.91 -24.59
C GLY A 26 -20.84 -5.43 -23.45
N HIS A 27 -20.33 -6.67 -23.55
CA HIS A 27 -19.48 -7.24 -22.51
C HIS A 27 -18.02 -6.78 -22.64
N THR A 28 -17.46 -6.36 -21.51
CA THR A 28 -16.08 -5.87 -21.38
C THR A 28 -15.17 -6.90 -20.74
N PHE A 29 -13.95 -7.03 -21.25
CA PHE A 29 -12.93 -7.94 -20.73
C PHE A 29 -11.56 -7.27 -20.81
N PRO A 30 -10.58 -7.64 -19.97
CA PRO A 30 -9.21 -7.18 -20.17
C PRO A 30 -8.70 -7.69 -21.53
N LEU A 31 -8.02 -6.82 -22.27
CA LEU A 31 -7.56 -7.06 -23.64
C LEU A 31 -6.72 -8.35 -23.73
N MET A 32 -5.81 -8.57 -22.78
CA MET A 32 -4.97 -9.78 -22.75
C MET A 32 -5.79 -11.06 -22.60
N CYS A 33 -6.89 -11.00 -21.84
CA CYS A 33 -7.78 -12.14 -21.63
C CYS A 33 -8.56 -12.45 -22.89
N LEU A 34 -9.07 -11.41 -23.54
CA LEU A 34 -9.84 -11.53 -24.76
C LEU A 34 -8.97 -12.05 -25.92
N ILE A 35 -7.76 -11.51 -26.10
CA ILE A 35 -6.80 -11.98 -27.09
C ILE A 35 -6.47 -13.45 -26.87
N LYS A 36 -6.07 -13.83 -25.64
CA LYS A 36 -5.72 -15.22 -25.36
C LYS A 36 -6.89 -16.17 -25.65
N ARG A 37 -8.11 -15.80 -25.24
CA ARG A 37 -9.32 -16.59 -25.51
C ARG A 37 -9.53 -16.81 -26.99
N PHE A 38 -9.39 -15.77 -27.81
CA PHE A 38 -9.57 -15.86 -29.26
C PHE A 38 -8.39 -16.47 -30.02
N SER A 39 -7.23 -16.59 -29.37
CA SER A 39 -6.09 -17.35 -29.88
C SER A 39 -6.20 -18.85 -29.55
N THR A 40 -6.83 -19.22 -28.43
CA THR A 40 -6.96 -20.63 -28.01
C THR A 40 -8.27 -21.28 -28.41
N ALA A 41 -9.34 -20.50 -28.62
CA ALA A 41 -10.63 -21.03 -29.06
C ALA A 41 -10.77 -21.01 -30.60
N PRO A 42 -11.41 -22.02 -31.20
CA PRO A 42 -11.62 -22.08 -32.65
C PRO A 42 -12.68 -21.07 -33.14
N SER A 43 -13.52 -20.55 -32.25
CA SER A 43 -14.59 -19.61 -32.58
C SER A 43 -14.48 -18.30 -31.81
N TYR A 44 -14.86 -17.21 -32.47
CA TYR A 44 -14.98 -15.89 -31.88
C TYR A 44 -16.38 -15.78 -31.26
N THR A 45 -16.52 -16.19 -30.01
CA THR A 45 -17.76 -16.07 -29.25
C THR A 45 -17.54 -15.31 -27.96
N CYS A 46 -18.52 -14.51 -27.54
CA CYS A 46 -18.46 -13.82 -26.27
C CYS A 46 -18.41 -14.84 -25.13
N PRO A 47 -17.44 -14.76 -24.19
CA PRO A 47 -17.36 -15.69 -23.06
C PRO A 47 -18.57 -15.62 -22.12
N GLN A 48 -19.32 -14.51 -22.11
CA GLN A 48 -20.46 -14.32 -21.23
C GLN A 48 -21.78 -14.78 -21.85
N CYS A 49 -22.11 -14.29 -23.05
CA CYS A 49 -23.41 -14.56 -23.68
C CYS A 49 -23.34 -15.52 -24.87
N GLN A 50 -22.14 -16.01 -25.22
CA GLN A 50 -21.89 -16.97 -26.31
C GLN A 50 -22.29 -16.49 -27.73
N ILE A 51 -22.68 -15.23 -27.88
CA ILE A 51 -22.97 -14.61 -29.18
C ILE A 51 -21.70 -14.57 -30.03
N GLN A 52 -21.84 -14.87 -31.33
CA GLN A 52 -20.73 -14.84 -32.28
C GLN A 52 -20.24 -13.41 -32.53
N VAL A 53 -18.93 -13.25 -32.60
CA VAL A 53 -18.22 -11.98 -32.66
C VAL A 53 -17.40 -11.90 -33.94
N HIS A 54 -17.52 -10.79 -34.66
CA HIS A 54 -16.61 -10.50 -35.77
C HIS A 54 -15.35 -9.80 -35.24
N ARG A 55 -14.17 -10.19 -35.74
CA ARG A 55 -12.89 -9.56 -35.37
C ARG A 55 -12.91 -8.02 -35.51
N ARG A 56 -13.58 -7.49 -36.53
CA ARG A 56 -13.68 -6.04 -36.78
C ARG A 56 -14.62 -5.31 -35.82
N SER A 57 -15.45 -6.04 -35.08
CA SER A 57 -16.45 -5.49 -34.15
C SER A 57 -15.95 -5.37 -32.71
N ILE A 58 -14.68 -5.76 -32.45
CA ILE A 58 -14.05 -5.69 -31.14
C ILE A 58 -13.31 -4.36 -31.04
N ILE A 59 -13.56 -3.61 -29.97
CA ILE A 59 -12.81 -2.41 -29.64
C ILE A 59 -11.74 -2.83 -28.62
N ASN A 60 -10.48 -2.85 -29.06
CA ASN A 60 -9.37 -3.44 -28.28
C ASN A 60 -8.94 -2.60 -27.08
N LYS A 61 -9.24 -1.29 -27.07
CA LYS A 61 -8.81 -0.40 -26.00
C LYS A 61 -9.86 0.66 -25.77
N LEU A 62 -10.39 0.68 -24.56
CA LEU A 62 -11.26 1.73 -24.04
C LEU A 62 -10.44 2.68 -23.16
N PHE A 63 -10.63 3.97 -23.38
CA PHE A 63 -10.05 5.02 -22.54
C PHE A 63 -11.15 5.51 -21.61
N PHE A 64 -10.91 5.40 -20.30
CA PHE A 64 -11.81 5.93 -19.29
C PHE A 64 -11.16 7.19 -18.72
N ASP A 65 -11.78 8.35 -18.94
CA ASP A 65 -11.45 9.57 -18.22
C ASP A 65 -12.01 9.45 -16.80
N LEU A 66 -11.34 8.62 -16.00
CA LEU A 66 -11.52 8.63 -14.57
C LEU A 66 -10.89 9.95 -14.12
N VAL A 67 -11.72 10.98 -13.93
CA VAL A 67 -11.33 12.12 -13.09
C VAL A 67 -10.91 11.49 -11.77
N GLN A 68 -9.60 11.36 -11.56
CA GLN A 68 -9.04 11.04 -10.26
C GLN A 68 -9.57 12.15 -9.37
N LYS A 69 -10.69 11.88 -8.69
CA LYS A 69 -10.97 12.57 -7.46
C LYS A 69 -9.84 12.11 -6.57
N GLU A 70 -8.74 12.85 -6.58
CA GLU A 70 -7.75 12.80 -5.53
C GLU A 70 -8.56 12.67 -4.25
N GLU A 71 -8.38 11.56 -3.54
CA GLU A 71 -8.60 11.59 -2.11
C GLU A 71 -7.54 12.57 -1.58
N THR A 72 -7.79 13.88 -1.73
CA THR A 72 -7.24 14.96 -0.90
C THR A 72 -7.81 14.78 0.51
N GLY A 73 -7.47 13.65 1.11
CA GLY A 73 -8.05 13.15 2.35
C GLY A 73 -7.03 12.36 3.16
N LEU A 74 -5.73 12.58 2.95
CA LEU A 74 -4.81 12.57 4.08
C LEU A 74 -4.84 13.97 4.66
N ASP A 75 -5.85 14.22 5.50
CA ASP A 75 -5.94 15.45 6.28
C ASP A 75 -4.62 15.64 7.04
N ALA A 76 -3.98 16.78 6.86
CA ALA A 76 -2.66 17.06 7.45
C ALA A 76 -2.68 16.89 8.98
N GLU A 77 -3.86 17.11 9.59
CA GLU A 77 -4.14 16.85 11.01
C GLU A 77 -3.94 15.37 11.36
N THR A 78 -4.43 14.44 10.53
CA THR A 78 -4.30 13.00 10.76
C THR A 78 -2.85 12.56 10.71
N LEU A 79 -2.07 13.08 9.76
CA LEU A 79 -0.65 12.78 9.63
C LEU A 79 0.14 13.31 10.84
N LYS A 80 -0.19 14.53 11.29
CA LYS A 80 0.40 15.17 12.46
C LYS A 80 0.09 14.39 13.75
N ASN A 81 -1.15 13.95 13.92
CA ASN A 81 -1.59 13.17 15.08
C ASN A 81 -0.83 11.84 15.22
N GLU A 82 -0.55 11.14 14.12
CA GLU A 82 0.25 9.90 14.17
C GLU A 82 1.73 10.18 14.51
N MET A 83 2.31 11.30 14.04
CA MET A 83 3.65 11.74 14.41
C MET A 83 3.75 12.05 15.91
N GLU A 84 2.78 12.81 16.44
CA GLU A 84 2.73 13.14 17.87
C GLU A 84 2.57 11.88 18.74
N LYS A 85 1.74 10.94 18.30
CA LYS A 85 1.54 9.65 18.98
C LYS A 85 2.79 8.76 18.96
N THR A 86 3.55 8.75 17.87
CA THR A 86 4.83 8.02 17.82
C THR A 86 5.90 8.72 18.68
N GLY A 87 5.97 10.05 18.65
CA GLY A 87 6.84 10.85 19.50
C GLY A 87 6.58 10.61 21.00
N ALA A 88 5.31 10.62 21.42
CA ALA A 88 4.92 10.36 22.80
C ALA A 88 5.33 8.95 23.27
N GLN A 89 5.15 7.93 22.43
CA GLN A 89 5.56 6.55 22.77
C GLN A 89 7.08 6.41 22.93
N LEU A 90 7.87 7.15 22.15
CA LEU A 90 9.32 7.18 22.29
C LEU A 90 9.74 7.92 23.57
N SER A 91 9.09 9.04 23.87
CA SER A 91 9.32 9.82 25.10
C SER A 91 9.01 9.01 26.37
N LEU A 92 8.06 8.08 26.33
CA LEU A 92 7.73 7.21 27.47
C LEU A 92 8.69 6.02 27.62
N LYS A 93 9.30 5.54 26.53
CA LYS A 93 10.27 4.43 26.56
C LYS A 93 11.68 4.89 26.93
N LEU A 94 12.02 6.15 26.67
CA LEU A 94 13.34 6.72 26.97
C LEU A 94 13.70 6.62 28.47
N PRO A 95 12.83 6.98 29.43
CA PRO A 95 13.13 6.83 30.86
C PRO A 95 13.39 5.38 31.29
N SER A 96 12.68 4.40 30.71
CA SER A 96 12.83 2.98 31.06
C SER A 96 14.15 2.38 30.57
N LEU A 97 14.67 2.84 29.42
CA LEU A 97 15.98 2.44 28.90
C LEU A 97 17.11 3.09 29.71
N MET A 98 16.97 4.36 30.09
CA MET A 98 17.95 5.07 30.93
C MET A 98 18.12 4.43 32.32
N ALA A 99 17.03 3.93 32.92
CA ALA A 99 17.06 3.23 34.19
C ALA A 99 17.78 1.86 34.15
N THR A 100 17.91 1.25 32.97
CA THR A 100 18.54 -0.07 32.82
C THR A 100 20.07 0.03 32.67
N CYS A 101 20.58 1.17 32.20
CA CYS A 101 22.02 1.38 31.99
C CYS A 101 22.82 1.57 33.31
N TRP A 102 22.16 1.92 34.43
CA TRP A 102 22.82 2.11 35.73
C TRP A 102 23.10 0.79 36.49
N ARG A 103 22.59 -0.37 36.02
CA ARG A 103 22.72 -1.65 36.73
C ARG A 103 23.80 -2.57 36.14
N ILE A 104 25.01 -2.05 35.93
CA ILE A 104 26.19 -2.90 35.76
C ILE A 104 26.98 -2.86 37.08
N PRO A 105 27.02 -3.94 37.88
CA PRO A 105 27.92 -4.01 39.02
C PRO A 105 29.35 -4.22 38.49
N GLU A 106 30.19 -3.19 38.56
CA GLU A 106 31.61 -3.34 38.25
C GLU A 106 32.28 -4.26 39.28
N SER A 107 32.70 -5.43 38.81
CA SER A 107 33.64 -6.27 39.53
C SER A 107 35.06 -5.82 39.20
N HIS A 108 35.81 -5.27 40.17
CA HIS A 108 37.20 -5.64 40.51
C HIS A 108 37.94 -4.63 41.43
N PRO A 109 39.02 -5.08 42.12
CA PRO A 109 39.61 -4.39 43.26
C PRO A 109 40.81 -3.51 42.86
N GLY A 110 41.06 -2.45 43.63
CA GLY A 110 42.39 -1.86 43.76
C GLY A 110 42.53 -0.38 43.39
N HIS A 111 42.59 0.43 44.45
CA HIS A 111 43.41 1.64 44.61
C HIS A 111 43.07 3.00 43.93
N LEU A 112 42.94 3.98 44.84
CA LEU A 112 43.28 5.42 44.79
C LEU A 112 42.22 6.44 44.26
N LEU A 113 41.49 6.98 45.26
CA LEU A 113 40.68 8.22 45.37
C LEU A 113 41.42 9.52 44.93
N PRO A 114 40.85 10.76 45.01
CA PRO A 114 39.44 11.24 45.07
C PRO A 114 39.14 12.49 44.19
N LYS A 115 37.86 12.81 43.91
CA LYS A 115 37.26 14.14 44.19
C LYS A 115 35.81 14.23 43.70
N VAL A 116 34.93 14.63 44.61
CA VAL A 116 33.60 15.17 44.32
C VAL A 116 33.74 16.67 44.05
N PRO A 117 33.17 17.19 42.96
CA PRO A 117 32.54 18.50 42.93
C PRO A 117 31.03 18.28 42.75
N ASN A 118 30.23 18.51 43.80
CA ASN A 118 29.56 19.77 44.08
C ASN A 118 28.57 20.20 42.98
N GLY A 119 27.28 20.21 43.35
CA GLY A 119 26.29 21.16 42.86
C GLY A 119 25.71 20.88 41.47
N ASP A 120 24.43 20.55 41.49
CA ASP A 120 23.44 20.95 40.46
C ASP A 120 23.68 20.43 39.03
N SER A 121 23.45 19.13 38.88
CA SER A 121 23.01 18.57 37.61
C SER A 121 21.61 19.10 37.29
N PHE A 122 21.55 20.14 36.46
CA PHE A 122 20.40 20.43 35.63
C PHE A 122 20.85 20.37 34.17
N CYS A 123 20.75 19.18 33.56
CA CYS A 123 20.56 19.13 32.11
C CYS A 123 19.25 19.85 31.81
N THR A 124 19.38 20.97 31.09
CA THR A 124 18.27 21.78 30.59
C THR A 124 17.41 20.95 29.63
N LEU A 125 16.09 21.24 29.65
CA LEU A 125 15.00 20.64 28.88
C LEU A 125 15.31 20.39 27.40
#